data_AF-A0A7V1F783-F1
#
_entry.id   AF-A0A7V1F783-F1
#
_cell.length_a   1.000
_cell.length_b   1.000
_cell.length_c   1.000
_cell.angle_alpha   90.00
_cell.angle_beta   90.00
_cell.angle_gamma   90.00
#
_symmetry.space_group_name_H-M   'P 1'
#
loop_
_entity.id
_entity.type
_entity.pdbx_description
1 polymer ?
#
loop_
_entity_poly.entity_id
_entity_poly.type
_entity_poly.pdbx_seq_one_letter_code
_entity_poly.pdbx_strand_id
1 'polypeptide(L)'
;MIDFDCGKLCAPKNNGIPFCCDNESIVPVLFHEEFNRHGKNGKFWKKVPVRNDSIRKMIEESASYYVFSICPVPANCRRSRRSLNCMTFPFEPHVSRSGEVAGLVYTDNGKDGCALMKKSRRIYNPVYIANSIVFWQELFDLYPEEKELYIHESGKRERRLKRQGKKIRVFK
;
A
#
# COMPACT_ATOMS: atom_id res chain seq x y z
N MET A 1 1.15 7.98 11.03
CA MET A 1 0.14 8.11 9.95
C MET A 1 -0.92 9.11 10.34
N ILE A 2 -1.80 8.77 11.27
CA ILE A 2 -2.71 9.69 11.95
C ILE A 2 -2.61 9.38 13.44
N ASP A 3 -2.98 10.32 14.31
CA ASP A 3 -2.93 10.15 15.77
C ASP A 3 -4.16 9.34 16.28
N PHE A 4 -4.58 8.35 15.49
CA PHE A 4 -5.69 7.44 15.78
C PHE A 4 -5.44 6.05 15.20
N ASP A 5 -6.09 5.03 15.77
CA ASP A 5 -6.08 3.69 15.21
C ASP A 5 -7.04 3.61 14.01
N CYS A 6 -6.48 3.59 12.80
CA CYS A 6 -7.25 3.47 11.57
C CYS A 6 -8.06 2.16 11.49
N GLY A 7 -7.63 1.10 12.18
CA GLY A 7 -8.38 -0.16 12.26
C GLY A 7 -9.70 0.05 13.00
N LYS A 8 -9.64 0.65 14.20
CA LYS A 8 -10.82 1.01 15.00
C LYS A 8 -11.74 2.00 14.29
N LEU A 9 -11.17 2.83 13.43
CA LEU A 9 -11.89 3.85 12.67
C LEU A 9 -12.66 3.28 11.47
N CYS A 10 -12.06 2.32 10.77
CA CYS A 10 -12.58 1.75 9.54
C CYS A 10 -13.47 0.53 9.79
N ALA A 11 -13.08 -0.36 10.71
CA ALA A 11 -13.77 -1.63 10.97
C ALA A 11 -15.28 -1.50 11.27
N PRO A 12 -15.76 -0.54 12.09
CA PRO A 12 -17.19 -0.39 12.35
C PRO A 12 -18.04 -0.07 11.11
N LYS A 13 -17.41 0.40 10.03
CA LYS A 13 -18.08 0.77 8.77
C LYS A 13 -17.99 -0.33 7.71
N ASN A 14 -17.40 -1.48 8.04
CA ASN A 14 -17.16 -2.58 7.11
C ASN A 14 -17.14 -3.93 7.83
N ASN A 15 -18.26 -4.33 8.41
CA ASN A 15 -18.45 -5.65 9.05
C ASN A 15 -17.36 -6.04 10.07
N GLY A 16 -16.79 -5.08 10.79
CA GLY A 16 -15.74 -5.33 11.78
C GLY A 16 -14.33 -5.51 11.19
N ILE A 17 -14.14 -5.33 9.88
CA ILE A 17 -12.86 -5.49 9.19
C ILE A 17 -12.44 -4.15 8.56
N PRO A 18 -11.21 -3.66 8.77
CA PRO A 18 -10.75 -2.45 8.09
C PRO A 18 -10.84 -2.59 6.57
N PHE A 19 -11.29 -1.55 5.86
CA PHE A 19 -11.43 -1.56 4.39
C PHE A 19 -10.16 -2.00 3.63
N CYS A 20 -8.97 -1.63 4.14
CA CYS A 20 -7.69 -2.04 3.56
C CYS A 20 -7.33 -3.51 3.79
N CYS A 21 -8.05 -4.21 4.69
CA CYS A 21 -7.85 -5.62 5.01
C CYS A 21 -8.99 -6.51 4.50
N ASP A 22 -9.96 -5.93 3.80
CA ASP A 22 -11.08 -6.65 3.22
C ASP A 22 -10.65 -7.24 1.87
N ASN A 23 -10.02 -8.41 1.98
CA ASN A 23 -9.15 -9.05 0.98
C ASN A 23 -9.90 -9.73 -0.19
N GLU A 24 -11.21 -9.51 -0.39
CA GLU A 24 -11.93 -10.15 -1.50
C GLU A 24 -11.43 -9.69 -2.89
N SER A 25 -10.75 -8.55 -2.97
CA SER A 25 -10.27 -7.98 -4.25
C SER A 25 -8.83 -7.47 -4.21
N ILE A 26 -8.18 -7.47 -3.05
CA ILE A 26 -6.84 -6.88 -2.86
C ILE A 26 -6.03 -7.83 -2.00
N VAL A 27 -4.93 -8.32 -2.56
CA VAL A 27 -3.97 -9.15 -1.84
C VAL A 27 -2.82 -8.26 -1.38
N PRO A 28 -2.54 -8.16 -0.08
CA PRO A 28 -1.29 -7.59 0.40
C PRO A 28 -0.10 -8.30 -0.25
N VAL A 29 0.70 -7.52 -0.98
CA VAL A 29 1.97 -8.00 -1.52
C VAL A 29 3.06 -7.65 -0.51
N LEU A 30 3.83 -8.66 -0.13
CA LEU A 30 5.02 -8.51 0.70
C LEU A 30 6.25 -8.73 -0.17
N PHE A 31 7.38 -8.11 0.19
CA PHE A 31 8.67 -8.51 -0.38
C PHE A 31 9.08 -9.88 0.17
N HIS A 32 9.88 -10.62 -0.59
CA HIS A 32 10.34 -11.96 -0.20
C HIS A 32 11.06 -11.95 1.16
N GLU A 33 11.92 -10.96 1.37
CA GLU A 33 12.68 -10.71 2.60
C GLU A 33 11.76 -10.39 3.77
N GLU A 34 10.75 -9.58 3.53
CA GLU A 34 9.72 -9.23 4.51
C GLU A 34 8.91 -10.46 4.93
N PHE A 35 8.43 -11.24 3.96
CA PHE A 35 7.68 -12.47 4.20
C PHE A 35 8.50 -13.45 5.05
N ASN A 36 9.78 -13.64 4.70
CA ASN A 36 10.69 -14.51 5.43
C ASN A 36 10.95 -14.02 6.86
N ARG A 37 11.09 -12.71 7.06
CA ARG A 37 11.24 -12.10 8.40
C ARG A 37 10.01 -12.36 9.27
N HIS A 38 8.82 -12.23 8.71
CA HIS A 38 7.59 -12.57 9.42
C HIS A 38 7.46 -14.08 9.69
N GLY A 39 7.99 -14.93 8.80
CA GLY A 39 8.12 -16.37 8.99
C GLY A 39 8.90 -16.72 10.24
N LYS A 40 10.08 -16.10 10.44
CA LYS A 40 10.93 -16.29 11.63
C LYS A 40 10.26 -15.84 12.93
N ASN A 41 9.43 -14.80 12.87
CA ASN A 41 8.71 -14.25 14.02
C ASN A 41 7.34 -14.92 14.31
N GLY A 42 7.16 -16.17 13.89
CA GLY A 42 5.96 -16.98 14.17
C GLY A 42 4.97 -17.12 13.01
N LYS A 43 5.41 -17.13 11.74
CA LYS A 43 4.61 -17.42 10.54
C LYS A 43 3.24 -16.72 10.49
N PHE A 44 3.24 -15.41 10.76
CA PHE A 44 1.99 -14.63 10.80
C PHE A 44 1.34 -14.52 9.42
N TRP A 45 2.09 -14.08 8.41
CA TRP A 45 1.59 -13.97 7.05
C TRP A 45 1.55 -15.33 6.36
N LYS A 46 0.49 -15.57 5.60
CA LYS A 46 0.31 -16.79 4.80
C LYS A 46 0.28 -16.44 3.33
N LYS A 47 0.83 -17.29 2.47
CA LYS A 47 0.69 -17.12 1.01
C LYS A 47 -0.78 -17.20 0.61
N VAL A 48 -1.17 -16.42 -0.38
CA VAL A 48 -2.49 -16.58 -1.01
C VAL A 48 -2.57 -17.95 -1.67
N PRO A 49 -3.62 -18.75 -1.39
CA PRO A 49 -3.88 -19.96 -2.17
C PRO A 49 -4.36 -19.57 -3.58
N VAL A 50 -3.88 -20.29 -4.59
CA VAL A 50 -4.34 -20.11 -5.98
C VAL A 50 -5.75 -20.67 -6.12
N ARG A 51 -6.76 -19.81 -5.92
CA ARG A 51 -8.18 -20.21 -5.93
C ARG A 51 -8.84 -20.14 -7.31
N ASN A 52 -8.24 -19.40 -8.24
CA ASN A 52 -8.74 -19.22 -9.61
C ASN A 52 -7.60 -18.75 -10.54
N ASP A 53 -7.87 -18.75 -11.85
CA ASP A 53 -6.89 -18.36 -12.88
C ASP A 53 -6.49 -16.89 -12.80
N SER A 54 -7.37 -16.01 -12.32
CA SER A 54 -7.04 -14.59 -12.16
C SER A 54 -5.95 -14.39 -11.10
N ILE A 55 -6.06 -15.06 -9.95
CA ILE A 55 -5.03 -15.06 -8.91
C ILE A 55 -3.75 -15.72 -9.43
N ARG A 56 -3.86 -16.82 -10.19
CA ARG A 56 -2.69 -17.48 -10.79
C ARG A 56 -1.91 -16.50 -11.68
N LYS A 57 -2.58 -15.88 -12.66
CA LYS A 57 -1.97 -14.90 -13.56
C LYS A 57 -1.37 -13.73 -12.82
N MET A 58 -2.07 -13.19 -11.82
CA MET A 58 -1.56 -12.09 -11.00
C MET A 58 -0.24 -12.45 -10.31
N ILE A 59 -0.09 -13.69 -9.83
CA ILE A 59 1.15 -14.18 -9.22
C ILE A 59 2.23 -14.40 -10.29
N GLU A 60 1.90 -15.04 -11.41
CA GLU A 60 2.85 -15.38 -12.47
C GLU A 60 3.38 -14.16 -13.23
N GLU A 61 2.56 -13.13 -13.41
CA GLU A 61 2.92 -11.88 -14.10
C GLU A 61 3.60 -10.87 -13.16
N SER A 62 3.60 -11.13 -11.85
CA SER A 62 4.24 -10.26 -10.87
C SER A 62 5.76 -10.47 -10.82
N ALA A 63 6.47 -9.45 -10.33
CA ALA A 63 7.90 -9.57 -10.09
C ALA A 63 8.20 -10.67 -9.07
N SER A 64 9.28 -11.43 -9.29
CA SER A 64 9.64 -12.61 -8.48
C SER A 64 9.95 -12.31 -7.01
N TYR A 65 10.29 -11.05 -6.70
CA TYR A 65 10.53 -10.58 -5.33
C TYR A 65 9.24 -10.34 -4.53
N TYR A 66 8.07 -10.48 -5.15
CA TYR A 66 6.78 -10.35 -4.48
C TYR A 66 6.23 -11.68 -3.96
N VAL A 67 5.60 -11.60 -2.80
CA VAL A 67 4.88 -12.70 -2.17
C VAL A 67 3.46 -12.24 -1.83
N PHE A 68 2.52 -12.69 -2.66
CA PHE A 68 1.08 -12.51 -2.47
C PHE A 68 0.65 -13.20 -1.17
N SER A 69 0.18 -12.42 -0.20
CA SER A 69 -0.07 -12.89 1.16
C SER A 69 -1.40 -12.45 1.75
N ILE A 70 -1.91 -13.20 2.72
CA ILE A 70 -3.14 -12.92 3.47
C ILE A 70 -2.78 -12.59 4.92
N CYS A 71 -3.37 -11.50 5.43
CA CYS A 71 -3.34 -11.19 6.85
C CYS A 71 -4.29 -12.15 7.60
N PRO A 72 -3.82 -12.92 8.60
CA PRO A 72 -4.63 -13.94 9.25
C PRO A 72 -5.69 -13.38 10.21
N VAL A 73 -5.53 -12.16 10.71
CA VAL A 73 -6.41 -11.56 11.73
C VAL A 73 -6.81 -10.12 11.38
N PRO A 74 -7.51 -9.89 10.24
CA PRO A 74 -7.81 -8.55 9.77
C PRO A 74 -8.69 -7.75 10.74
N ALA A 75 -9.60 -8.42 11.47
CA ALA A 75 -10.43 -7.81 12.51
C ALA A 75 -9.64 -7.34 13.75
N ASN A 76 -8.45 -7.89 13.99
CA ASN A 76 -7.57 -7.51 15.11
C ASN A 76 -6.21 -7.02 14.58
N CYS A 77 -6.25 -5.99 13.74
CA CYS A 77 -5.08 -5.43 13.09
C CYS A 77 -4.07 -4.87 14.12
N ARG A 78 -2.93 -5.55 14.28
CA ARG A 78 -1.82 -5.08 15.13
C ARG A 78 -0.81 -4.33 14.29
N ARG A 79 -0.56 -3.05 14.62
CA ARG A 79 0.35 -2.19 13.84
C ARG A 79 1.76 -2.78 13.71
N SER A 80 2.27 -3.42 14.75
CA SER A 80 3.59 -4.07 14.77
C SER A 80 3.72 -5.32 13.90
N ARG A 81 2.61 -5.83 13.35
CA ARG A 81 2.58 -7.01 12.47
C ARG A 81 2.20 -6.65 11.02
N ARG A 82 2.05 -5.36 10.72
CA ARG A 82 1.71 -4.87 9.39
C ARG A 82 2.87 -5.10 8.43
N SER A 83 2.52 -5.41 7.18
CA SER A 83 3.49 -5.37 6.10
C SER A 83 3.87 -3.93 5.75
N LEU A 84 4.95 -3.75 4.99
CA LEU A 84 5.40 -2.48 4.42
C LEU A 84 4.27 -1.81 3.66
N ASN A 85 3.58 -2.56 2.79
CA ASN A 85 2.39 -2.07 2.06
C ASN A 85 1.28 -1.58 3.02
N CYS A 86 0.99 -2.34 4.08
CA CYS A 86 0.02 -1.93 5.10
C CYS A 86 0.48 -0.71 5.92
N MET A 87 1.79 -0.46 6.01
CA MET A 87 2.37 0.67 6.74
C MET A 87 2.38 1.95 5.91
N THR A 88 2.51 1.85 4.58
CA THR A 88 2.49 2.99 3.66
C THR A 88 1.07 3.38 3.22
N PHE A 89 0.11 2.45 3.24
CA PHE A 89 -1.31 2.74 2.97
C PHE A 89 -1.84 3.93 3.81
N PRO A 90 -2.57 4.91 3.25
CA PRO A 90 -3.21 4.90 1.94
C PRO A 90 -2.35 5.54 0.85
N PHE A 91 -1.04 5.64 1.06
CA PHE A 91 -0.15 6.35 0.17
C PHE A 91 0.71 5.43 -0.66
N GLU A 92 1.02 5.92 -1.85
CA GLU A 92 2.03 5.41 -2.77
C GLU A 92 2.99 6.55 -3.11
N PRO A 93 4.24 6.26 -3.49
CA PRO A 93 5.18 7.29 -3.89
C PRO A 93 4.74 7.89 -5.21
N HIS A 94 4.91 9.21 -5.32
CA HIS A 94 4.82 9.91 -6.58
C HIS A 94 6.23 10.22 -7.06
N VAL A 95 6.63 9.54 -8.12
CA VAL A 95 8.01 9.53 -8.60
C VAL A 95 8.10 10.35 -9.88
N SER A 96 9.04 11.29 -9.92
CA SER A 96 9.32 12.10 -11.09
C SER A 96 9.94 11.25 -12.21
N ARG A 97 10.01 11.80 -13.43
CA ARG A 97 10.69 11.14 -14.55
C ARG A 97 12.20 10.96 -14.34
N SER A 98 12.84 11.74 -13.47
CA SER A 98 14.24 11.57 -13.07
C SER A 98 14.42 10.53 -11.95
N GLY A 99 13.33 9.93 -11.45
CA GLY A 99 13.37 8.95 -10.38
C GLY A 99 13.40 9.55 -8.98
N GLU A 100 13.10 10.84 -8.82
CA GLU A 100 12.99 11.46 -7.50
C GLU A 100 11.62 11.18 -6.88
N VAL A 101 11.57 10.81 -5.60
CA VAL A 101 10.31 10.73 -4.84
C VAL A 101 9.82 12.14 -4.52
N ALA A 102 9.00 12.71 -5.41
CA ALA A 102 8.46 14.07 -5.30
C ALA A 102 7.46 14.25 -4.14
N GLY A 103 7.01 13.14 -3.56
CA GLY A 103 6.15 13.08 -2.40
C GLY A 103 5.26 11.83 -2.44
N LEU A 104 4.16 11.88 -1.71
CA LEU A 104 3.18 10.81 -1.64
C LEU A 104 1.86 11.21 -2.27
N VAL A 105 1.15 10.25 -2.84
CA VAL A 105 -0.21 10.42 -3.36
C VAL A 105 -1.08 9.29 -2.86
N TYR A 106 -2.40 9.49 -2.88
CA TYR A 106 -3.29 8.39 -2.54
C TYR A 106 -3.15 7.25 -3.55
N THR A 107 -3.13 6.01 -3.04
CA THR A 107 -3.24 4.80 -3.87
C THR A 107 -4.52 4.84 -4.70
N ASP A 108 -4.45 4.31 -5.91
CA ASP A 108 -5.62 4.09 -6.75
C ASP A 108 -6.42 2.85 -6.31
N ASN A 109 -5.84 1.99 -5.46
CA ASN A 109 -6.44 0.76 -4.95
C ASN A 109 -7.31 0.97 -3.69
N GLY A 110 -7.67 2.23 -3.41
CA GLY A 110 -8.50 2.58 -2.27
C GLY A 110 -9.94 2.13 -2.42
N LYS A 111 -10.52 1.51 -1.38
CA LYS A 111 -11.97 1.26 -1.35
C LYS A 111 -12.77 2.53 -1.06
N ASP A 112 -13.84 2.71 -1.83
CA ASP A 112 -14.86 3.72 -1.56
C ASP A 112 -15.41 3.53 -0.14
N GLY A 113 -15.24 4.56 0.70
CA GLY A 113 -15.64 4.49 2.11
C GLY A 113 -14.48 4.54 3.11
N CYS A 114 -13.24 4.27 2.68
CA CYS A 114 -12.06 4.34 3.55
C CYS A 114 -11.93 5.71 4.22
N ALA A 115 -11.95 5.73 5.56
CA ALA A 115 -11.92 6.97 6.32
C ALA A 115 -10.61 7.77 6.16
N LEU A 116 -9.51 7.10 5.80
CA LEU A 116 -8.22 7.75 5.55
C LEU A 116 -8.25 8.52 4.23
N MET A 117 -8.93 8.00 3.22
CA MET A 117 -8.95 8.61 1.89
C MET A 117 -9.98 9.73 1.75
N LYS A 118 -10.89 9.89 2.73
CA LYS A 118 -11.90 10.95 2.75
C LYS A 118 -11.29 12.31 3.12
N LYS A 119 -11.74 13.36 2.41
CA LYS A 119 -11.26 14.74 2.54
C LYS A 119 -11.40 15.36 3.93
N SER A 120 -12.23 14.84 4.82
CA SER A 120 -12.56 15.44 6.12
C SER A 120 -11.59 15.09 7.27
N ARG A 121 -10.60 14.21 7.07
CA ARG A 121 -9.64 13.78 8.12
C ARG A 121 -8.19 14.08 7.77
N ARG A 122 -7.95 15.33 7.34
CA ARG A 122 -6.76 15.81 6.62
C ARG A 122 -5.45 15.96 7.41
N ILE A 123 -5.38 15.58 8.68
CA ILE A 123 -4.14 15.75 9.44
C ILE A 123 -3.43 14.40 9.51
N TYR A 124 -2.68 14.11 8.46
CA TYR A 124 -1.64 13.11 8.55
C TYR A 124 -0.49 13.70 9.34
N ASN A 125 0.08 12.89 10.24
CA ASN A 125 1.24 13.28 11.01
C ASN A 125 2.40 13.59 10.03
N PRO A 126 2.97 14.82 10.04
CA PRO A 126 4.03 15.21 9.11
C PRO A 126 5.27 14.31 9.18
N VAL A 127 5.63 13.83 10.37
CA VAL A 127 6.75 12.90 10.58
C VAL A 127 6.49 11.58 9.84
N TYR A 128 5.24 11.13 9.82
CA TYR A 128 4.91 9.94 9.05
C TYR A 128 5.05 10.15 7.54
N ILE A 129 4.67 11.32 7.02
CA ILE A 129 4.82 11.63 5.59
C ILE A 129 6.31 11.65 5.24
N ALA A 130 7.12 12.38 6.00
CA ALA A 130 8.57 12.43 5.81
C ALA A 130 9.21 11.03 5.87
N ASN A 131 8.91 10.24 6.90
CA ASN A 131 9.47 8.88 7.04
C ASN A 131 9.01 7.95 5.91
N SER A 132 7.80 8.12 5.40
CA SER A 132 7.30 7.32 4.28
C SER A 132 8.03 7.68 2.98
N ILE A 133 8.36 8.96 2.77
CA ILE A 133 9.17 9.39 1.61
C ILE A 133 10.58 8.78 1.69
N VAL A 134 11.25 8.88 2.86
CA VAL A 134 12.57 8.27 3.08
C VAL A 134 12.52 6.76 2.87
N PHE A 135 11.50 6.08 3.42
CA PHE A 135 11.28 4.66 3.19
C PHE A 135 11.24 4.31 1.70
N TRP A 136 10.49 5.05 0.88
CA TRP A 136 10.42 4.78 -0.56
C TRP A 136 11.73 5.07 -1.28
N GLN A 137 12.47 6.09 -0.87
CA GLN A 137 13.81 6.36 -1.41
C GLN A 137 14.76 5.18 -1.13
N GLU A 138 14.85 4.72 0.11
CA GLU A 138 15.67 3.57 0.49
C GLU A 138 15.20 2.27 -0.18
N LEU A 139 13.88 2.06 -0.30
CA LEU A 139 13.34 0.90 -1.00
C LEU A 139 13.74 0.89 -2.48
N PHE A 140 13.75 2.05 -3.14
CA PHE A 140 14.14 2.17 -4.54
C PHE A 140 15.64 1.99 -4.78
N ASP A 141 16.48 2.27 -3.78
CA ASP A 141 17.90 1.92 -3.83
C ASP A 141 18.12 0.40 -3.74
N LEU A 142 17.25 -0.31 -3.01
CA LEU A 142 17.28 -1.76 -2.88
C LEU A 142 16.61 -2.50 -4.07
N TYR A 143 15.54 -1.93 -4.62
CA TYR A 143 14.77 -2.48 -5.74
C TYR A 143 14.61 -1.43 -6.85
N PRO A 144 15.63 -1.24 -7.71
CA PRO A 144 15.55 -0.30 -8.84
C PRO A 144 14.38 -0.59 -9.79
N GLU A 145 13.95 -1.84 -9.91
CA GLU A 145 12.80 -2.26 -10.72
C GLU A 145 11.49 -1.68 -10.17
N GLU A 146 11.35 -1.57 -8.84
CA GLU A 146 10.22 -0.89 -8.22
C GLU A 146 10.22 0.60 -8.57
N LYS A 147 11.40 1.21 -8.57
CA LYS A 147 11.53 2.62 -8.95
C LYS A 147 11.01 2.87 -10.37
N GLU A 148 11.43 2.05 -11.33
CA GLU A 148 10.97 2.14 -12.71
C GLU A 148 9.46 1.91 -12.85
N LEU A 149 8.92 0.93 -12.12
CA LEU A 149 7.47 0.69 -12.04
C LEU A 149 6.73 1.95 -11.56
N TYR A 150 7.19 2.57 -10.46
CA TYR A 150 6.52 3.74 -9.90
C TYR A 150 6.74 5.03 -10.70
N ILE A 151 7.82 5.18 -11.46
CA ILE A 151 7.97 6.23 -12.48
C ILE A 151 6.86 6.07 -13.53
N HIS A 152 6.68 4.85 -14.04
CA HIS A 152 5.66 4.57 -15.04
C HIS A 152 4.24 4.82 -14.53
N GLU A 153 3.92 4.30 -13.34
CA GLU A 153 2.59 4.44 -12.72
C GLU A 153 2.30 5.90 -12.32
N SER A 154 3.30 6.65 -11.85
CA SER A 154 3.16 8.09 -11.59
C SER A 154 2.80 8.86 -12.86
N GLY A 155 3.50 8.61 -13.97
CA GLY A 155 3.18 9.24 -15.26
C GLY A 155 1.81 8.82 -15.81
N LYS A 156 1.38 7.56 -15.63
CA LYS A 156 0.02 7.12 -15.99
C LYS A 156 -1.04 7.85 -15.17
N ARG A 157 -0.85 7.97 -13.86
CA ARG A 157 -1.75 8.68 -12.94
C ARG A 157 -1.89 10.16 -13.31
N GLU A 158 -0.79 10.85 -13.53
CA GLU A 158 -0.80 12.25 -13.98
C GLU A 158 -1.59 12.45 -15.26
N ARG A 159 -1.31 11.63 -16.29
CA ARG A 159 -2.02 11.69 -17.57
C ARG A 159 -3.52 11.44 -17.41
N ARG A 160 -3.89 10.45 -16.59
CA ARG A 160 -5.30 10.15 -16.29
C ARG A 160 -6.00 11.32 -15.59
N LEU A 161 -5.38 11.91 -14.57
CA LEU A 161 -5.95 13.05 -13.85
C LEU A 161 -6.05 14.29 -14.73
N LYS A 162 -5.03 14.57 -15.56
CA LYS A 162 -5.04 15.66 -16.55
C LYS A 162 -6.20 15.52 -17.54
N ARG A 163 -6.43 14.32 -18.08
CA ARG A 163 -7.59 14.03 -18.97
C ARG A 163 -8.94 14.27 -18.29
N GLN A 164 -9.01 14.12 -16.97
CA GLN A 164 -10.21 14.39 -16.17
C GLN A 164 -10.31 15.85 -15.69
N GLY A 165 -9.39 16.73 -16.07
CA GLY A 165 -9.34 18.11 -15.57
C GLY A 165 -9.01 18.22 -14.07
N LYS A 166 -8.47 17.17 -13.46
CA LYS A 166 -8.14 17.12 -12.04
C LYS A 166 -6.65 17.37 -11.80
N LYS A 167 -6.34 18.05 -10.70
CA LYS A 167 -4.96 18.18 -10.21
C LYS A 167 -4.63 17.03 -9.25
N ILE A 168 -3.42 16.49 -9.38
CA ILE A 168 -2.89 15.54 -8.40
C ILE A 168 -2.59 16.26 -7.08
N ARG A 169 -2.95 15.64 -5.96
CA ARG A 169 -2.61 16.14 -4.64
C ARG A 169 -1.41 15.35 -4.12
N VAL A 170 -0.26 16.03 -4.03
CA VAL A 170 0.98 15.47 -3.49
C VAL A 170 1.15 15.91 -2.04
N PHE A 171 1.51 14.97 -1.18
CA PHE A 171 1.84 15.18 0.23
C PHE A 171 3.36 15.19 0.37
N LYS A 172 3.90 16.18 1.09
CA LYS A 172 5.33 16.38 1.33
C LYS A 172 5.56 16.50 2.83
#